data_AF-A0A350AFU2-F1
#
_entry.id   AF-A0A350AFU2-F1
#
_cell.length_a   1.000
_cell.length_b   1.000
_cell.length_c   1.000
_cell.angle_alpha   90.00
_cell.angle_beta   90.00
_cell.angle_gamma   90.00
#
_symmetry.space_group_name_H-M   'P 1'
#
loop_
_entity.id
_entity.type
_entity.pdbx_description
1 polymer ?
#
loop_
_entity_poly.entity_id
_entity_poly.type
_entity_poly.pdbx_seq_one_letter_code
_entity_poly.pdbx_strand_id
1 'polypeptide(L)'
;MAALNIKKGSNSHSAYNLRSNFSDAIEKHTLAVVVDNEAGVLARVIGLFSGRGYNIDSLTVAEIDHAGHRSRITICTTGTPQTIEQIKAQLGRIVPVHEVHDLTVEGPSVERELALLKVAGDGEKRVEALRLADIFRASVVDSTLKSFVFEITGTPDKIDAFADLMRPLGLVEIARTGVAALSRGS
;
A
#
# COMPACT_ATOMS: atom_id res chain seq x y z
N MET A 1 -9.13 58.44 9.56
CA MET A 1 -8.15 57.56 8.88
C MET A 1 -8.66 56.14 9.00
N ALA A 2 -9.20 55.58 7.92
CA ALA A 2 -9.76 54.22 7.92
C ALA A 2 -8.63 53.19 7.79
N ALA A 3 -8.56 52.25 8.72
CA ALA A 3 -7.60 51.15 8.67
C ALA A 3 -7.94 50.20 7.51
N LEU A 4 -6.97 49.94 6.64
CA LEU A 4 -7.07 48.93 5.59
C LEU A 4 -7.07 47.53 6.22
N ASN A 5 -8.16 46.80 5.98
CA ASN A 5 -8.31 45.42 6.40
C ASN A 5 -7.57 44.50 5.42
N ILE A 6 -6.26 44.31 5.62
CA ILE A 6 -5.47 43.39 4.80
C ILE A 6 -5.77 41.96 5.25
N LYS A 7 -6.57 41.23 4.45
CA LYS A 7 -6.65 39.77 4.57
C LYS A 7 -5.26 39.18 4.33
N LYS A 8 -4.80 38.40 5.30
CA LYS A 8 -3.52 37.67 5.29
C LYS A 8 -3.40 36.87 3.97
N GLY A 9 -2.46 37.25 3.10
CA GLY A 9 -2.11 36.49 1.90
C GLY A 9 -2.10 37.23 0.55
N SER A 10 -2.27 38.55 0.49
CA SER A 10 -2.12 39.29 -0.78
C SER A 10 -0.82 40.10 -0.81
N ASN A 11 0.20 39.58 -1.52
CA ASN A 11 1.31 40.40 -2.01
C ASN A 11 0.91 40.90 -3.41
N SER A 12 0.71 42.22 -3.54
CA SER A 12 0.08 42.84 -4.71
C SER A 12 0.98 43.06 -5.93
N HIS A 13 2.23 42.55 -5.98
CA HIS A 13 3.15 42.91 -7.08
C HIS A 13 4.16 41.83 -7.56
N SER A 14 3.89 40.53 -7.43
CA SER A 14 4.73 39.51 -8.08
C SER A 14 4.14 39.05 -9.42
N ALA A 15 4.85 39.30 -10.53
CA ALA A 15 4.54 38.72 -11.85
C ALA A 15 4.74 37.20 -11.89
N TYR A 16 5.41 36.64 -10.88
CA TYR A 16 5.48 35.21 -10.63
C TYR A 16 4.41 34.82 -9.63
N ASN A 17 3.32 34.24 -10.13
CA ASN A 17 2.36 33.52 -9.32
C ASN A 17 2.99 32.15 -8.98
N LEU A 18 3.89 32.11 -7.99
CA LEU A 18 4.51 30.87 -7.46
C LEU A 18 3.50 30.10 -6.58
N ARG A 19 2.26 29.95 -7.04
CA ARG A 19 1.38 28.96 -6.43
C ARG A 19 1.88 27.61 -6.90
N SER A 20 2.33 26.78 -5.96
CA SER A 20 2.44 25.36 -6.24
C SER A 20 1.07 24.89 -6.74
N ASN A 21 1.01 24.34 -7.96
CA ASN A 21 -0.20 23.68 -8.45
C ASN A 21 -0.46 22.37 -7.71
N PHE A 22 0.52 21.90 -6.92
CA PHE A 22 0.41 20.70 -6.12
C PHE A 22 -0.04 21.04 -4.71
N SER A 23 -1.06 20.31 -4.25
CA SER A 23 -1.45 20.27 -2.85
C SER A 23 -0.27 19.80 -1.99
N ASP A 24 -0.15 20.34 -0.78
CA ASP A 24 0.80 19.84 0.23
C ASP A 24 0.19 18.67 1.06
N ALA A 25 -1.01 18.21 0.69
CA ALA A 25 -1.64 17.06 1.33
C ALA A 25 -0.86 15.76 1.03
N ILE A 26 -0.76 14.91 2.04
CA ILE A 26 -0.19 13.57 1.90
C ILE A 26 -1.29 12.66 1.35
N GLU A 27 -1.00 12.02 0.21
CA GLU A 27 -1.90 11.11 -0.49
C GLU A 27 -1.25 9.72 -0.57
N LYS A 28 -2.08 8.68 -0.58
CA LYS A 28 -1.66 7.29 -0.75
C LYS A 28 -1.90 6.86 -2.19
N HIS A 29 -0.86 6.36 -2.85
CA HIS A 29 -0.93 5.89 -4.22
C HIS A 29 -0.52 4.43 -4.33
N THR A 30 -1.20 3.70 -5.22
CA THR A 30 -0.89 2.32 -5.58
C THR A 30 -0.31 2.29 -6.99
N LEU A 31 1.00 2.08 -7.06
CA LEU A 31 1.75 2.02 -8.31
C LEU A 31 1.90 0.56 -8.75
N ALA A 32 1.57 0.27 -10.00
CA ALA A 32 1.83 -1.02 -10.64
C ALA A 32 2.93 -0.86 -11.68
N VAL A 33 4.06 -1.52 -11.46
CA VAL A 33 5.26 -1.41 -12.29
C VAL A 33 5.50 -2.75 -12.98
N VAL A 34 5.55 -2.77 -14.30
CA VAL A 34 5.92 -3.96 -15.09
C VAL A 34 7.41 -3.91 -15.34
N VAL A 35 8.12 -4.96 -14.96
CA VAL A 35 9.58 -5.03 -15.00
C VAL A 35 10.06 -6.35 -15.59
N ASP A 36 11.32 -6.38 -16.04
CA ASP A 36 12.01 -7.62 -16.38
C ASP A 36 12.12 -8.54 -15.14
N ASN A 37 11.87 -9.83 -15.34
CA ASN A 37 12.04 -10.86 -14.33
C ASN A 37 13.50 -11.33 -14.27
N GLU A 38 14.41 -10.40 -13.94
CA GLU A 38 15.85 -10.65 -13.86
C GLU A 38 16.42 -10.35 -12.47
N ALA A 39 17.54 -11.01 -12.14
CA ALA A 39 18.23 -10.80 -10.88
C ALA A 39 18.66 -9.33 -10.73
N GLY A 40 18.37 -8.73 -9.57
CA GLY A 40 18.77 -7.37 -9.23
C GLY A 40 17.81 -6.27 -9.70
N VAL A 41 16.77 -6.59 -10.50
CA VAL A 41 15.75 -5.61 -10.91
C VAL A 41 14.98 -5.08 -9.70
N LEU A 42 14.52 -5.98 -8.81
CA LEU A 42 13.86 -5.58 -7.56
C LEU A 42 14.75 -4.67 -6.70
N ALA A 43 16.02 -5.01 -6.54
CA ALA A 43 16.96 -4.20 -5.76
C ALA A 43 17.15 -2.79 -6.35
N ARG A 44 17.13 -2.66 -7.68
CA ARG A 44 17.22 -1.37 -8.37
C ARG A 44 15.99 -0.51 -8.16
N VAL A 45 14.80 -1.10 -8.27
CA VAL A 45 13.53 -0.42 -7.98
C VAL A 45 13.50 0.06 -6.54
N ILE A 46 13.88 -0.79 -5.57
CA ILE A 46 13.87 -0.43 -4.15
C ILE A 46 14.96 0.57 -3.79
N GLY A 47 16.14 0.48 -4.40
CA GLY A 47 17.23 1.42 -4.20
C GLY A 47 16.82 2.87 -4.52
N LEU A 48 15.87 3.08 -5.43
CA LEU A 48 15.29 4.39 -5.71
C LEU A 48 14.51 4.95 -4.51
N PHE A 49 13.69 4.12 -3.87
CA PHE A 49 12.90 4.52 -2.70
C PHE A 49 13.79 4.77 -1.50
N SER A 50 14.68 3.82 -1.18
CA SER A 50 15.60 3.95 -0.05
C SER A 50 16.58 5.11 -0.22
N GLY A 51 17.10 5.34 -1.43
CA GLY A 51 18.09 6.40 -1.70
C GLY A 51 17.53 7.82 -1.57
N ARG A 52 16.21 8.00 -1.69
CA ARG A 52 15.54 9.30 -1.59
C ARG A 52 14.65 9.44 -0.36
N GLY A 53 14.58 8.41 0.48
CA GLY A 53 13.71 8.40 1.66
C GLY A 53 12.23 8.42 1.31
N TYR A 54 11.83 7.82 0.18
CA TYR A 54 10.42 7.62 -0.14
C TYR A 54 9.84 6.49 0.72
N ASN A 55 8.63 6.69 1.24
CA ASN A 55 7.96 5.69 2.06
C ASN A 55 7.46 4.54 1.20
N ILE A 56 7.53 3.32 1.73
CA ILE A 56 6.88 2.14 1.15
C ILE A 56 5.96 1.59 2.23
N ASP A 57 4.65 1.68 2.01
CA ASP A 57 3.65 1.14 2.92
C ASP A 57 3.48 -0.37 2.69
N SER A 58 3.49 -0.78 1.43
CA SER A 58 3.48 -2.20 1.06
C SER A 58 4.16 -2.41 -0.29
N LEU A 59 4.72 -3.61 -0.47
CA LEU A 59 5.30 -4.03 -1.73
C LEU A 59 5.05 -5.51 -1.97
N THR A 60 4.58 -5.81 -3.18
CA THR A 60 4.35 -7.17 -3.65
C THR A 60 5.04 -7.35 -5.00
N VAL A 61 5.65 -8.52 -5.23
CA VAL A 61 6.26 -8.88 -6.51
C VAL A 61 5.75 -10.24 -6.92
N ALA A 62 5.31 -10.36 -8.16
CA ALA A 62 4.96 -11.64 -8.75
C ALA A 62 5.31 -11.67 -10.24
N GLU A 63 5.71 -12.83 -10.73
CA GLU A 63 5.83 -13.09 -12.16
C GLU A 63 4.44 -13.09 -12.80
N ILE A 64 4.28 -12.37 -13.92
CA ILE A 64 3.00 -12.25 -14.64
C ILE A 64 3.03 -12.87 -16.03
N ASP A 65 4.22 -13.05 -16.61
CA ASP A 65 4.41 -13.70 -17.91
C ASP A 65 5.74 -14.47 -17.89
N HIS A 66 5.62 -15.80 -17.87
CA HIS A 66 6.77 -16.70 -17.84
C HIS A 66 7.51 -16.77 -19.17
N ALA A 67 6.80 -16.63 -20.30
CA ALA A 67 7.41 -16.67 -21.62
C ALA A 67 8.06 -15.34 -21.98
N GLY A 68 7.45 -14.23 -21.56
CA GLY A 68 7.98 -12.88 -21.74
C GLY A 68 8.99 -12.44 -20.67
N HIS A 69 9.27 -13.28 -19.67
CA HIS A 69 10.13 -12.97 -18.51
C HIS A 69 9.75 -11.64 -17.84
N ARG A 70 8.47 -11.44 -17.53
CA ARG A 70 7.98 -10.21 -16.90
C ARG A 70 7.41 -10.44 -15.51
N SER A 71 7.73 -9.52 -14.63
CA SER A 71 7.19 -9.44 -13.28
C SER A 71 6.42 -8.14 -13.08
N ARG A 72 5.40 -8.19 -12.23
CA ARG A 72 4.70 -7.01 -11.76
C ARG A 72 5.07 -6.74 -10.32
N ILE A 73 5.48 -5.51 -10.06
CA ILE A 73 5.68 -4.97 -8.72
C ILE A 73 4.50 -4.05 -8.41
N THR A 74 3.77 -4.33 -7.33
CA THR A 74 2.76 -3.43 -6.79
C THR A 74 3.36 -2.73 -5.57
N ILE A 75 3.38 -1.40 -5.59
CA ILE A 75 3.95 -0.57 -4.53
C ILE A 75 2.86 0.38 -4.02
N CYS A 76 2.52 0.28 -2.74
CA CYS A 76 1.73 1.31 -2.07
C CYS A 76 2.69 2.28 -1.38
N THR A 77 2.57 3.57 -1.67
CA THR A 77 3.42 4.62 -1.14
C THR A 77 2.58 5.82 -0.71
N THR A 78 3.07 6.55 0.29
CA THR A 78 2.50 7.81 0.75
C THR A 78 3.44 8.97 0.46
N GLY A 79 2.89 10.11 0.03
CA GLY A 79 3.68 11.29 -0.26
C GLY A 79 2.84 12.46 -0.76
N THR A 80 3.47 13.61 -0.96
CA THR A 80 2.82 14.74 -1.65
C THR A 80 2.66 14.41 -3.15
N PRO A 81 1.66 14.97 -3.85
CA PRO A 81 1.48 14.79 -5.29
C PRO A 81 2.77 15.03 -6.11
N GLN A 82 3.57 16.03 -5.74
CA GLN A 82 4.86 16.29 -6.37
C GLN A 82 5.85 15.13 -6.16
N THR A 83 5.88 14.54 -4.97
CA THR A 83 6.74 13.39 -4.65
C THR A 83 6.31 12.15 -5.44
N ILE A 84 5.01 11.89 -5.54
CA ILE A 84 4.47 10.75 -6.28
C ILE A 84 4.79 10.86 -7.77
N GLU A 85 4.59 12.04 -8.37
CA GLU A 85 4.95 12.27 -9.77
C GLU A 85 6.46 12.13 -10.01
N GLN A 86 7.29 12.55 -9.05
CA GLN A 86 8.74 12.29 -9.11
C GLN A 86 9.06 10.80 -9.06
N ILE A 87 8.42 10.03 -8.18
CA ILE A 87 8.60 8.57 -8.08
C ILE A 87 8.26 7.94 -9.42
N LYS A 88 7.09 8.23 -9.99
CA LYS A 88 6.65 7.71 -11.31
C LYS A 88 7.63 8.05 -12.41
N ALA A 89 8.03 9.32 -12.50
CA ALA A 89 8.97 9.78 -13.52
C ALA A 89 10.36 9.13 -13.41
N GLN A 90 10.83 8.85 -12.19
CA GLN A 90 12.12 8.21 -12.00
C GLN A 90 12.05 6.69 -12.22
N LEU A 91 10.96 6.03 -11.79
CA LEU A 91 10.72 4.62 -12.08
C LEU A 91 10.69 4.35 -13.59
N GLY A 92 10.01 5.20 -14.36
CA GLY A 92 9.96 5.09 -15.83
C GLY A 92 11.30 5.34 -16.55
N ARG A 93 12.35 5.77 -15.85
CA ARG A 93 13.71 5.92 -16.39
C ARG A 93 14.62 4.74 -16.10
N ILE A 94 14.16 3.80 -15.27
CA ILE A 94 14.93 2.60 -14.93
C ILE A 94 14.85 1.65 -16.14
N VAL A 95 15.99 1.30 -16.73
CA VAL A 95 16.07 0.49 -17.95
C VAL A 95 15.16 -0.77 -17.96
N PRO A 96 15.13 -1.63 -16.91
CA PRO A 96 14.29 -2.83 -16.89
C PRO A 96 12.81 -2.57 -16.57
N VAL A 97 12.38 -1.31 -16.47
CA VAL A 97 10.97 -0.96 -16.25
C VAL A 97 10.33 -0.70 -17.62
N HIS A 98 9.28 -1.47 -17.93
CA HIS A 98 8.52 -1.34 -19.17
C HIS A 98 7.40 -0.32 -19.02
N GLU A 99 6.63 -0.44 -17.93
CA GLU A 99 5.41 0.33 -17.72
C GLU A 99 5.29 0.71 -16.23
N VAL A 100 4.80 1.92 -15.97
CA VAL A 100 4.48 2.42 -14.65
C VAL A 100 3.05 2.95 -14.68
N HIS A 101 2.15 2.26 -13.99
CA HIS A 101 0.76 2.62 -13.86
C HIS A 101 0.47 3.15 -12.46
N ASP A 102 -0.32 4.22 -12.38
CA ASP A 102 -0.84 4.75 -11.13
C ASP A 102 -2.32 4.41 -11.01
N LEU A 103 -2.59 3.30 -10.32
CA LEU A 103 -3.95 2.74 -10.20
C LEU A 103 -4.88 3.60 -9.34
N THR A 104 -4.34 4.61 -8.65
CA THR A 104 -5.13 5.57 -7.88
C THR A 104 -5.68 6.68 -8.78
N VAL A 105 -4.95 7.05 -9.83
CA VAL A 105 -5.29 8.15 -10.74
C VAL A 105 -5.94 7.67 -12.03
N GLU A 106 -5.55 6.50 -12.54
CA GLU A 106 -6.00 5.97 -13.83
C GLU A 106 -7.46 5.50 -13.83
N GLY A 107 -8.03 5.21 -12.65
CA GLY A 107 -9.45 4.88 -12.53
C GLY A 107 -9.76 3.93 -11.37
N PRO A 108 -10.97 3.36 -11.35
CA PRO A 108 -11.35 2.40 -10.32
C PRO A 108 -10.45 1.16 -10.36
N SER A 109 -9.98 0.70 -9.20
CA SER A 109 -9.15 -0.49 -9.07
C SER A 109 -9.72 -1.48 -8.04
N VAL A 110 -9.23 -2.71 -8.09
CA VAL A 110 -9.44 -3.74 -7.07
C VAL A 110 -8.13 -3.89 -6.31
N GLU A 111 -8.18 -3.71 -5.01
CA GLU A 111 -7.06 -3.98 -4.11
C GLU A 111 -7.41 -5.14 -3.18
N ARG A 112 -6.50 -6.11 -3.10
CA ARG A 112 -6.60 -7.25 -2.21
C ARG A 112 -5.26 -7.56 -1.57
N GLU A 113 -5.34 -8.03 -0.35
CA GLU A 113 -4.22 -8.49 0.44
C GLU A 113 -4.63 -9.78 1.14
N LEU A 114 -3.67 -10.68 1.33
CA LEU A 114 -3.80 -11.88 2.16
C LEU A 114 -2.93 -11.71 3.41
N ALA A 115 -3.46 -12.14 4.54
CA ALA A 115 -2.71 -12.19 5.78
C ALA A 115 -2.96 -13.50 6.54
N LEU A 116 -1.91 -13.97 7.21
CA LEU A 116 -1.93 -15.04 8.19
C LEU A 116 -1.72 -14.44 9.57
N LEU A 117 -2.62 -14.73 10.51
CA LEU A 117 -2.57 -14.24 11.88
C LEU A 117 -2.53 -15.42 12.84
N LYS A 118 -1.44 -15.56 13.61
CA LYS A 118 -1.38 -16.53 14.71
C LYS A 118 -1.92 -15.88 15.98
N VAL A 119 -2.91 -16.50 16.59
CA VAL A 119 -3.51 -16.04 17.84
C VAL A 119 -3.38 -17.15 18.87
N ALA A 120 -2.68 -16.86 19.96
CA ALA A 120 -2.59 -17.74 21.11
C ALA A 120 -3.77 -17.46 22.05
N GLY A 121 -4.41 -18.50 22.56
CA GLY A 121 -5.54 -18.35 23.45
C GLY A 121 -6.08 -19.68 23.93
N ASP A 122 -6.58 -19.67 25.16
CA ASP A 122 -7.31 -20.75 25.81
C ASP A 122 -8.69 -20.24 26.27
N GLY A 123 -9.52 -21.18 26.76
CA GLY A 123 -10.81 -20.88 27.35
C GLY A 123 -11.71 -20.00 26.48
N GLU A 124 -12.24 -18.93 27.09
CA GLU A 124 -13.19 -18.02 26.43
C GLU A 124 -12.56 -17.21 25.30
N LYS A 125 -11.31 -16.75 25.45
CA LYS A 125 -10.61 -15.98 24.41
C LYS A 125 -10.45 -16.79 23.13
N ARG A 126 -10.23 -18.10 23.27
CA ARG A 126 -10.16 -19.03 22.14
C ARG A 126 -11.49 -19.13 21.39
N VAL A 127 -12.60 -19.21 22.11
CA VAL A 127 -13.95 -19.27 21.51
C VAL A 127 -14.29 -17.95 20.83
N GLU A 128 -13.95 -16.82 21.45
CA GLU A 128 -14.20 -15.50 20.89
C GLU A 128 -13.36 -15.26 19.62
N ALA A 129 -12.12 -15.73 19.58
CA ALA A 129 -11.28 -15.66 18.38
C ALA A 129 -11.92 -16.41 17.20
N LEU A 130 -12.52 -17.59 17.42
CA LEU A 130 -13.25 -18.30 16.38
C LEU A 130 -14.49 -17.53 15.88
N ARG A 131 -15.23 -16.89 16.79
CA ARG A 131 -16.40 -16.08 16.42
C ARG A 131 -16.02 -14.87 15.59
N LEU A 132 -14.99 -14.15 15.99
CA LEU A 132 -14.48 -13.01 15.23
C LEU A 132 -13.93 -13.44 13.87
N ALA A 133 -13.25 -14.59 13.79
CA ALA A 133 -12.81 -15.15 12.52
C ALA A 133 -13.99 -15.39 11.57
N ASP A 134 -15.10 -15.98 12.05
CA ASP A 134 -16.30 -16.20 11.25
C ASP A 134 -16.92 -14.87 10.75
N ILE A 135 -17.03 -13.86 11.62
CA ILE A 135 -17.54 -12.52 11.27
C ILE A 135 -16.70 -11.88 10.16
N PHE A 136 -15.38 -11.99 10.25
CA PHE A 136 -14.46 -11.44 9.25
C PHE A 136 -14.30 -12.33 8.01
N ARG A 137 -14.97 -13.49 7.98
CA ARG A 137 -14.82 -14.53 6.97
C ARG A 137 -13.36 -14.96 6.80
N ALA A 138 -12.67 -15.10 7.92
CA ALA A 138 -11.33 -15.67 8.01
C ALA A 138 -11.43 -17.18 8.18
N SER A 139 -10.54 -17.90 7.52
CA SER A 139 -10.47 -19.37 7.56
C SER A 139 -9.44 -19.81 8.60
N VAL A 140 -9.75 -20.83 9.39
CA VAL A 140 -8.76 -21.45 10.29
C VAL A 140 -7.90 -22.41 9.45
N VAL A 141 -6.61 -22.11 9.30
CA VAL A 141 -5.67 -22.95 8.54
C VAL A 141 -4.82 -23.86 9.43
N ASP A 142 -4.65 -23.49 10.70
CA ASP A 142 -4.03 -24.35 11.72
C ASP A 142 -4.74 -24.17 13.07
N SER A 143 -4.84 -25.27 13.82
CA SER A 143 -5.45 -25.30 15.14
C SER A 143 -4.66 -26.22 16.07
N THR A 144 -4.09 -25.64 17.11
CA THR A 144 -3.51 -26.39 18.23
C THR A 144 -4.37 -26.20 19.49
N LEU A 145 -4.03 -26.87 20.59
CA LEU A 145 -4.72 -26.67 21.87
C LEU A 145 -4.56 -25.26 22.44
N LYS A 146 -3.52 -24.52 22.02
CA LYS A 146 -3.15 -23.21 22.59
C LYS A 146 -3.16 -22.07 21.58
N SER A 147 -3.38 -22.36 20.30
CA SER A 147 -3.33 -21.34 19.26
C SER A 147 -4.20 -21.70 18.05
N PHE A 148 -4.50 -20.69 17.26
CA PHE A 148 -5.00 -20.80 15.90
C PHE A 148 -4.08 -20.02 14.96
N VAL A 149 -4.04 -20.44 13.70
CA VAL A 149 -3.60 -19.58 12.59
C VAL A 149 -4.81 -19.33 11.70
N PHE A 150 -5.15 -18.06 11.53
CA PHE A 150 -6.23 -17.60 10.68
C PHE A 150 -5.67 -17.06 9.38
N GLU A 151 -6.24 -17.48 8.25
CA GLU A 151 -6.07 -16.86 6.95
C GLU A 151 -7.22 -15.89 6.69
N ILE A 152 -6.89 -14.66 6.28
CA ILE A 152 -7.86 -13.65 5.90
C ILE A 152 -7.44 -13.01 4.59
N THR A 153 -8.42 -12.78 3.71
CA THR A 153 -8.26 -11.99 2.48
C THR A 153 -9.21 -10.80 2.51
N GLY A 154 -8.73 -9.63 2.10
CA GLY A 154 -9.49 -8.38 2.22
C GLY A 154 -8.82 -7.17 1.60
N THR A 155 -9.39 -6.01 1.85
CA THR A 155 -8.65 -4.74 1.76
C THR A 155 -7.68 -4.63 2.93
N PRO A 156 -6.61 -3.82 2.84
CA PRO A 156 -5.69 -3.58 3.95
C PRO A 156 -6.42 -3.18 5.24
N ASP A 157 -7.38 -2.26 5.15
CA ASP A 157 -8.18 -1.81 6.29
C ASP A 157 -8.97 -2.93 6.98
N LYS A 158 -9.47 -3.91 6.20
CA LYS A 158 -10.17 -5.07 6.75
C LYS A 158 -9.21 -5.95 7.56
N ILE A 159 -7.99 -6.12 7.07
CA ILE A 159 -6.95 -6.92 7.74
C ILE A 159 -6.49 -6.21 9.01
N ASP A 160 -6.30 -4.89 8.95
CA ASP A 160 -5.93 -4.08 10.12
C ASP A 160 -7.00 -4.16 11.21
N ALA A 161 -8.27 -3.99 10.84
CA ALA A 161 -9.39 -4.12 11.78
C ALA A 161 -9.46 -5.52 12.42
N PHE A 162 -9.23 -6.57 11.63
CA PHE A 162 -9.19 -7.94 12.16
C PHE A 162 -8.04 -8.14 13.13
N ALA A 163 -6.84 -7.66 12.78
CA ALA A 163 -5.66 -7.75 13.61
C ALA A 163 -5.88 -7.03 14.96
N ASP A 164 -6.45 -5.82 14.94
CA ASP A 164 -6.68 -5.03 16.14
C ASP A 164 -7.68 -5.67 17.10
N LEU A 165 -8.71 -6.35 16.58
CA LEU A 165 -9.64 -7.13 17.40
C LEU A 165 -9.00 -8.41 17.95
N MET A 166 -8.04 -9.01 17.24
CA MET A 166 -7.30 -10.19 17.70
C MET A 166 -6.21 -9.87 18.73
N ARG A 167 -5.67 -8.64 18.75
CA ARG A 167 -4.65 -8.21 19.73
C ARG A 167 -5.04 -8.51 21.19
N PRO A 168 -6.20 -8.08 21.72
CA PRO A 168 -6.57 -8.37 23.11
C PRO A 168 -6.85 -9.86 23.40
N LEU A 169 -7.14 -10.64 22.35
CA LEU A 169 -7.39 -12.07 22.44
C LEU A 169 -6.10 -12.90 22.47
N GLY A 170 -4.99 -12.33 22.01
CA GLY A 170 -3.65 -12.94 22.06
C GLY A 170 -2.97 -13.08 20.71
N LEU A 171 -3.12 -12.09 19.82
CA LEU A 171 -2.36 -12.03 18.55
C LEU A 171 -0.86 -12.12 18.83
N VAL A 172 -0.20 -13.14 18.27
CA VAL A 172 1.22 -13.43 18.44
C VAL A 172 2.03 -12.92 17.27
N GLU A 173 1.60 -13.26 16.05
CA GLU A 173 2.33 -12.94 14.84
C GLU A 173 1.37 -12.65 13.69
N ILE A 174 1.82 -11.82 12.75
CA ILE A 174 1.11 -11.53 11.51
C ILE A 174 2.09 -11.60 10.34
N ALA A 175 1.71 -12.33 9.30
CA ALA A 175 2.38 -12.34 8.02
C ALA A 175 1.42 -11.77 6.97
N ARG A 176 1.88 -10.79 6.19
CA ARG A 176 1.08 -10.08 5.19
C ARG A 176 1.76 -10.20 3.84
N THR A 177 0.98 -10.37 2.77
CA THR A 177 1.52 -10.45 1.40
C THR A 177 1.88 -9.10 0.80
N GLY A 178 1.35 -8.00 1.37
CA GLY A 178 1.26 -6.71 0.67
C GLY A 178 0.08 -6.68 -0.29
N VAL A 179 -0.19 -5.49 -0.84
CA VAL A 179 -1.32 -5.27 -1.74
C VAL A 179 -1.03 -5.84 -3.12
N ALA A 180 -1.96 -6.63 -3.64
CA ALA A 180 -2.11 -6.94 -5.04
C ALA A 180 -3.24 -6.07 -5.61
N ALA A 181 -2.98 -5.40 -6.73
CA ALA A 181 -3.93 -4.46 -7.32
C ALA A 181 -4.05 -4.60 -8.84
N LEU A 182 -5.26 -4.40 -9.35
CA LEU A 182 -5.59 -4.39 -10.77
C LEU A 182 -6.63 -3.30 -11.06
N SER A 183 -6.58 -2.67 -12.22
CA SER A 183 -7.65 -1.79 -12.69
C SER A 183 -8.97 -2.57 -12.88
N ARG A 184 -10.10 -1.89 -12.70
CA ARG A 184 -11.44 -2.44 -12.97
C ARG A 184 -11.89 -2.05 -14.37
N GLY A 185 -12.53 -2.99 -15.05
CA GLY A 185 -13.08 -2.78 -16.39
C GLY A 185 -12.03 -2.91 -17.50
N SER A 186 -12.46 -2.62 -18.72
CA SER A 186 -11.68 -2.65 -19.97
C SER A 186 -11.96 -1.40 -20.78
#